data_AF-A0A2S7QL81-F1
#
_entry.id   AF-A0A2S7QL81-F1
#
_cell.length_a   1.000
_cell.length_b   1.000
_cell.length_c   1.000
_cell.angle_alpha   90.00
_cell.angle_beta   90.00
_cell.angle_gamma   90.00
#
_symmetry.space_group_name_H-M   'P 1'
#
loop_
_entity.id
_entity.type
_entity.pdbx_description
1 polymer ?
#
loop_
_entity_poly.entity_id
_entity_poly.type
_entity_poly.pdbx_seq_one_letter_code
_entity_poly.pdbx_strand_id
1 'polypeptide(L)'
;MSDFHYGGTDEESAEIKKLNAEVLEDTDNFENWEKLVRAAEALEGGLNRNSSPQAIATTRDAYDRFLAKFPLLFGYWKKYADLEFSIAGTEAAEMVFERGVASIATSVDLWTDYCSFKVETSHDPDVIRELFERGAVAVGLDFLAHPFWDKYLEFEDRVEAQDKIFGILTRVVKIPMHQYARYFERFRQLAHNRPLPELLPAETLAQFRNEVINESAGFQAGPKGEMEIERDIRAKIDNFNLEIFARTQAETTKRWTYESEIKRPYFHVTELDHQQLANWRKYLDFEEAEGDYTRVVFLYERCLVTCAFYDEFWFRYARWMSSKERKEEEVRNIYQRASTIYVPISRPGIRLQYAYFEEMSERVDLARDIHQAILDRMPGHVETIISWANLERRQNGLEAAIEVYKAQIDSPAVDIYSKAAFVVEWAILLWKIQGSAEEARQVFQKNKQWYPESRHFWAKYMEFELAQPTSSATESEHYERLKQVHDDMIKSSMTLDTKKAISNVYLTYLQERGTKEAMKEFLQIDRELNGPISVQPPHIKSDPSTKALENGSVVPGLVDAASLRKGEVHYSTYFQQRRDLPVNAQGLASFH
;
A
#
# COMPACT_ATOMS: atom_id res chain seq x y z
N MET A 1 14.85 39.22 -8.01
CA MET A 1 13.56 38.52 -8.18
C MET A 1 12.69 39.04 -7.05
N SER A 2 11.61 39.75 -7.34
CA SER A 2 10.66 40.17 -6.32
C SER A 2 10.17 38.93 -5.58
N ASP A 3 10.19 38.94 -4.24
CA ASP A 3 9.63 37.86 -3.44
C ASP A 3 8.17 37.63 -3.88
N PHE A 4 7.84 36.40 -4.26
CA PHE A 4 6.49 36.03 -4.65
C PHE A 4 5.57 36.19 -3.43
N HIS A 5 4.52 37.01 -3.57
CA HIS A 5 3.58 37.30 -2.50
C HIS A 5 2.39 36.32 -2.59
N TYR A 6 2.16 35.53 -1.55
CA TYR A 6 1.16 34.45 -1.54
C TYR A 6 -0.26 34.92 -1.18
N GLY A 7 -0.46 36.21 -0.92
CA GLY A 7 -1.76 36.80 -0.53
C GLY A 7 -1.76 37.24 0.93
N GLY A 8 -2.74 38.07 1.33
CA GLY A 8 -2.81 38.63 2.68
C GLY A 8 -1.75 39.71 2.97
N THR A 9 -1.30 39.75 4.22
CA THR A 9 -0.22 40.59 4.73
C THR A 9 1.16 39.96 4.44
N ASP A 10 2.23 40.76 4.53
CA ASP A 10 3.60 40.26 4.35
C ASP A 10 3.95 39.12 5.34
N GLU A 11 3.39 39.16 6.56
CA GLU A 11 3.57 38.14 7.59
C GLU A 11 2.88 36.82 7.19
N GLU A 12 1.62 36.88 6.77
CA GLU A 12 0.87 35.72 6.27
C GLU A 12 1.56 35.09 5.04
N SER A 13 1.99 35.92 4.09
CA SER A 13 2.71 35.47 2.90
C SER A 13 4.05 34.79 3.25
N ALA A 14 4.79 35.33 4.24
CA ALA A 14 6.02 34.71 4.72
C ALA A 14 5.78 33.37 5.42
N GLU A 15 4.69 33.24 6.18
CA GLU A 15 4.28 31.98 6.81
C GLU A 15 3.96 30.91 5.76
N ILE A 16 3.18 31.23 4.72
CA ILE A 16 2.89 30.30 3.61
C ILE A 16 4.17 29.86 2.90
N LYS A 17 5.12 30.79 2.67
CA LYS A 17 6.41 30.46 2.05
C LYS A 17 7.20 29.47 2.91
N LYS A 18 7.21 29.66 4.23
CA LYS A 18 7.89 28.76 5.18
C LYS A 18 7.24 27.37 5.19
N LEU A 19 5.91 27.30 5.34
CA LEU A 19 5.18 26.03 5.37
C LEU A 19 5.30 25.26 4.05
N ASN A 20 5.32 25.96 2.91
CA ASN A 20 5.60 25.33 1.62
C ASN A 20 6.99 24.69 1.56
N ALA A 21 8.02 25.32 2.14
CA ALA A 21 9.35 24.73 2.20
C ALA A 21 9.37 23.47 3.08
N GLU A 22 8.69 23.48 4.23
CA GLU A 22 8.57 22.31 5.12
C GLU A 22 7.85 21.13 4.43
N VAL A 23 6.83 21.41 3.61
CA VAL A 23 6.13 20.40 2.81
C VAL A 23 7.01 19.83 1.69
N LEU A 24 7.82 20.66 1.03
CA LEU A 24 8.71 20.21 -0.05
C LEU A 24 9.90 19.40 0.48
N GLU A 25 10.34 19.66 1.72
CA GLU A 25 11.37 18.89 2.40
C GLU A 25 10.88 17.48 2.75
N ASP A 26 9.64 17.36 3.26
CA ASP A 26 9.01 16.08 3.57
C ASP A 26 7.56 16.03 3.08
N THR A 27 7.38 15.56 1.84
CA THR A 27 6.05 15.48 1.21
C THR A 27 5.15 14.40 1.81
N ASP A 28 5.71 13.44 2.56
CA ASP A 28 4.96 12.36 3.20
C ASP A 28 4.42 12.76 4.59
N ASN A 29 4.90 13.88 5.15
CA ASN A 29 4.47 14.38 6.46
C ASN A 29 3.13 15.12 6.40
N PHE A 30 2.08 14.45 6.86
CA PHE A 30 0.73 14.97 6.92
C PHE A 30 0.58 16.27 7.73
N GLU A 31 1.29 16.42 8.86
CA GLU A 31 1.15 17.60 9.72
C GLU A 31 1.64 18.87 9.04
N ASN A 32 2.68 18.77 8.21
CA ASN A 32 3.19 19.90 7.43
C ASN A 32 2.15 20.39 6.43
N TRP A 33 1.47 19.45 5.76
CA TRP A 33 0.37 19.78 4.85
C TRP A 33 -0.84 20.38 5.57
N GLU A 34 -1.23 19.80 6.70
CA GLU A 34 -2.37 20.31 7.47
C GLU A 34 -2.12 21.75 7.95
N LYS A 35 -0.90 22.06 8.41
CA LYS A 35 -0.51 23.44 8.75
C LYS A 35 -0.59 24.37 7.54
N LEU A 36 -0.07 23.95 6.39
CA LEU A 36 -0.12 24.73 5.15
C LEU A 36 -1.57 25.04 4.72
N VAL A 37 -2.45 24.03 4.70
CA VAL A 37 -3.86 24.21 4.33
C VAL A 37 -4.56 25.14 5.31
N ARG A 38 -4.37 24.97 6.61
CA ARG A 38 -4.98 25.84 7.64
C ARG A 38 -4.49 27.29 7.51
N ALA A 39 -3.20 27.51 7.29
CA ALA A 39 -2.66 28.85 7.08
C ALA A 39 -3.22 29.48 5.79
N ALA A 40 -3.33 28.70 4.70
CA ALA A 40 -3.88 29.17 3.44
C ALA A 40 -5.36 29.54 3.56
N GLU A 41 -6.15 28.85 4.38
CA GLU A 41 -7.55 29.19 4.66
C GLU A 41 -7.72 30.44 5.51
N ALA A 42 -6.75 30.73 6.37
CA ALA A 42 -6.78 31.86 7.29
C ALA A 42 -6.39 33.18 6.62
N LEU A 43 -5.84 33.14 5.40
CA LEU A 43 -5.44 34.33 4.64
C LEU A 43 -6.57 35.37 4.60
N GLU A 44 -6.22 36.63 4.86
CA GLU A 44 -7.14 37.76 4.84
C GLU A 44 -8.27 37.65 5.89
N GLY A 45 -8.04 36.90 6.97
CA GLY A 45 -9.01 36.66 8.04
C GLY A 45 -10.07 35.61 7.69
N GLY A 46 -9.85 34.82 6.64
CA GLY A 46 -10.77 33.82 6.13
C GLY A 46 -11.27 34.15 4.72
N LEU A 47 -11.06 33.23 3.79
CA LEU A 47 -11.43 33.45 2.40
C LEU A 47 -12.94 33.60 2.20
N ASN A 48 -13.29 34.54 1.33
CA ASN A 48 -14.65 34.79 0.88
C ASN A 48 -14.63 35.33 -0.57
N ARG A 49 -15.81 35.66 -1.11
CA ARG A 49 -15.97 36.16 -2.50
C ARG A 49 -15.19 37.43 -2.81
N ASN A 50 -14.84 38.22 -1.80
CA ASN A 50 -14.13 39.49 -1.96
C ASN A 50 -12.62 39.36 -1.68
N SER A 51 -12.13 38.17 -1.34
CA SER A 51 -10.72 37.93 -1.11
C SER A 51 -9.89 38.16 -2.37
N SER A 52 -8.60 38.48 -2.20
CA SER A 52 -7.73 38.74 -3.35
C SER A 52 -7.59 37.50 -4.24
N PRO A 53 -7.48 37.66 -5.58
CA PRO A 53 -7.24 36.54 -6.48
C PRO A 53 -5.99 35.73 -6.13
N GLN A 54 -4.99 36.38 -5.54
CA GLN A 54 -3.75 35.73 -5.12
C GLN A 54 -3.96 34.82 -3.90
N ALA A 55 -4.69 35.28 -2.88
CA ALA A 55 -5.03 34.44 -1.73
C ALA A 55 -5.85 33.21 -2.18
N ILE A 56 -6.87 33.42 -3.03
CA ILE A 56 -7.68 32.33 -3.59
C ILE A 56 -6.81 31.33 -4.35
N ALA A 57 -5.91 31.81 -5.22
CA ALA A 57 -5.02 30.94 -5.99
C ALA A 57 -4.08 30.13 -5.08
N THR A 58 -3.53 30.74 -4.03
CA THR A 58 -2.68 30.08 -3.04
C THR A 58 -3.44 28.97 -2.29
N THR A 59 -4.67 29.23 -1.86
CA THR A 59 -5.48 28.22 -1.16
C THR A 59 -5.86 27.07 -2.07
N ARG A 60 -6.20 27.35 -3.34
CA ARG A 60 -6.46 26.31 -4.35
C ARG A 60 -5.22 25.44 -4.60
N ASP A 61 -4.03 26.04 -4.78
CA ASP A 61 -2.78 25.29 -4.95
C ASP A 61 -2.48 24.39 -3.73
N ALA A 62 -2.67 24.91 -2.52
CA ALA A 62 -2.46 24.16 -1.30
C ALA A 62 -3.40 22.93 -1.22
N TYR A 63 -4.69 23.13 -1.49
CA TYR A 63 -5.68 22.04 -1.52
C TYR A 63 -5.40 21.02 -2.63
N ASP A 64 -5.11 21.48 -3.84
CA ASP A 64 -4.88 20.63 -5.00
C ASP A 64 -3.67 19.72 -4.80
N ARG A 65 -2.57 20.26 -4.30
CA ARG A 65 -1.37 19.48 -3.98
C ARG A 65 -1.57 18.55 -2.78
N PHE A 66 -2.26 19.04 -1.75
CA PHE A 66 -2.54 18.24 -0.56
C PHE A 66 -3.41 17.02 -0.88
N LEU A 67 -4.49 17.22 -1.64
CA LEU A 67 -5.41 16.16 -2.03
C LEU A 67 -4.87 15.29 -3.16
N ALA A 68 -3.92 15.78 -3.97
CA ALA A 68 -3.12 14.91 -4.84
C ALA A 68 -2.25 13.94 -4.04
N LYS A 69 -1.74 14.38 -2.86
CA LYS A 69 -0.90 13.55 -1.99
C LYS A 69 -1.70 12.64 -1.06
N PHE A 70 -2.80 13.12 -0.51
CA PHE A 70 -3.70 12.39 0.40
C PHE A 70 -5.14 12.35 -0.13
N PRO A 71 -5.38 11.68 -1.26
CA PRO A 71 -6.67 11.72 -1.94
C PRO A 71 -7.80 11.06 -1.17
N LEU A 72 -7.51 10.20 -0.18
CA LEU A 72 -8.50 9.45 0.61
C LEU A 72 -9.13 10.23 1.76
N LEU A 73 -8.80 11.52 1.90
CA LEU A 73 -9.33 12.38 2.95
C LEU A 73 -10.65 13.03 2.52
N PHE A 74 -11.73 12.26 2.53
CA PHE A 74 -13.06 12.71 2.09
C PHE A 74 -13.53 14.01 2.79
N GLY A 75 -13.22 14.17 4.08
CA GLY A 75 -13.57 15.37 4.84
C GLY A 75 -12.91 16.65 4.29
N TYR A 76 -11.69 16.55 3.75
CA TYR A 76 -11.01 17.68 3.13
C TYR A 76 -11.54 17.97 1.72
N TRP A 77 -11.98 16.96 0.96
CA TRP A 77 -12.73 17.18 -0.28
C TRP A 77 -14.03 17.95 -0.04
N LYS A 78 -14.80 17.54 0.98
CA LYS A 78 -16.03 18.24 1.37
C LYS A 78 -15.75 19.68 1.79
N LYS A 79 -14.75 19.89 2.65
CA LYS A 79 -14.33 21.23 3.10
C LYS A 79 -13.91 22.11 1.92
N TYR A 80 -13.18 21.55 0.97
CA TYR A 80 -12.76 22.28 -0.23
C TYR A 80 -13.95 22.65 -1.14
N ALA A 81 -14.91 21.73 -1.33
CA ALA A 81 -16.11 22.01 -2.10
C ALA A 81 -16.97 23.10 -1.45
N ASP A 82 -17.11 23.09 -0.12
CA ASP A 82 -17.82 24.13 0.63
C ASP A 82 -17.15 25.50 0.50
N LEU A 83 -15.81 25.53 0.55
CA LEU A 83 -15.03 26.73 0.34
C LEU A 83 -15.24 27.28 -1.08
N GLU A 84 -15.13 26.45 -2.11
CA GLU A 84 -15.37 26.85 -3.51
C GLU A 84 -16.81 27.31 -3.73
N PHE A 85 -17.79 26.68 -3.10
CA PHE A 85 -19.18 27.13 -3.16
C PHE A 85 -19.34 28.55 -2.60
N SER A 86 -18.66 28.83 -1.48
CA SER A 86 -18.69 30.14 -0.85
C SER A 86 -18.01 31.21 -1.71
N ILE A 87 -16.88 30.90 -2.38
CA ILE A 87 -16.06 31.85 -3.15
C ILE A 87 -16.55 32.03 -4.59
N ALA A 88 -16.79 30.93 -5.30
CA ALA A 88 -17.00 30.89 -6.74
C ALA A 88 -18.36 30.32 -7.17
N GLY A 89 -19.11 29.72 -6.24
CA GLY A 89 -20.48 29.24 -6.48
C GLY A 89 -20.56 27.79 -6.94
N THR A 90 -21.71 27.41 -7.50
CA THR A 90 -22.11 26.01 -7.71
C THR A 90 -21.16 25.22 -8.61
N GLU A 91 -20.79 25.77 -9.77
CA GLU A 91 -19.98 25.06 -10.76
C GLU A 91 -18.58 24.70 -10.21
N ALA A 92 -17.96 25.62 -9.46
CA ALA A 92 -16.64 25.40 -8.87
C ALA A 92 -16.68 24.30 -7.79
N ALA A 93 -17.71 24.31 -6.94
CA ALA A 93 -17.91 23.27 -5.92
C ALA A 93 -18.17 21.89 -6.56
N GLU A 94 -18.97 21.85 -7.63
CA GLU A 94 -19.24 20.63 -8.38
C GLU A 94 -17.97 20.01 -8.97
N MET A 95 -17.06 20.83 -9.51
CA MET A 95 -15.75 20.35 -9.98
C MET A 95 -14.93 19.70 -8.86
N VAL A 96 -14.97 20.25 -7.63
CA VAL A 96 -14.28 19.65 -6.49
C VAL A 96 -14.93 18.34 -6.07
N PHE A 97 -16.26 18.26 -6.03
CA PHE A 97 -16.96 17.01 -5.75
C PHE A 97 -16.65 15.91 -6.76
N GLU A 98 -16.68 16.22 -8.07
CA GLU A 98 -16.33 15.27 -9.14
C GLU A 98 -14.90 14.71 -8.98
N ARG A 99 -13.94 15.58 -8.65
CA ARG A 99 -12.56 15.14 -8.35
C ARG A 99 -12.47 14.28 -7.09
N GLY A 100 -13.24 14.62 -6.07
CA GLY A 100 -13.30 13.89 -4.81
C GLY A 100 -13.88 12.48 -4.98
N VAL A 101 -15.03 12.33 -5.65
CA VAL A 101 -15.63 11.02 -5.89
C VAL A 101 -14.82 10.17 -6.88
N ALA A 102 -14.06 10.79 -7.79
CA ALA A 102 -13.10 10.08 -8.63
C ALA A 102 -11.89 9.55 -7.83
N SER A 103 -11.50 10.29 -6.78
CA SER A 103 -10.39 9.93 -5.88
C SER A 103 -10.80 8.86 -4.85
N ILE A 104 -12.04 8.92 -4.35
CA ILE A 104 -12.58 8.00 -3.33
C ILE A 104 -13.96 7.47 -3.75
N ALA A 105 -13.97 6.64 -4.80
CA ALA A 105 -15.21 6.13 -5.38
C ALA A 105 -16.11 5.40 -4.37
N THR A 106 -15.54 4.78 -3.33
CA THR A 106 -16.26 4.00 -2.32
C THR A 106 -16.73 4.82 -1.10
N SER A 107 -16.51 6.14 -1.06
CA SER A 107 -16.93 6.96 0.08
C SER A 107 -18.44 7.25 0.05
N VAL A 108 -19.20 6.53 0.89
CA VAL A 108 -20.64 6.76 1.06
C VAL A 108 -20.92 8.21 1.46
N ASP A 109 -20.13 8.76 2.39
CA ASP A 109 -20.30 10.13 2.90
C ASP A 109 -20.14 11.17 1.78
N LEU A 110 -19.08 11.06 0.98
CA LEU A 110 -18.80 12.03 -0.08
C LEU A 110 -19.85 11.99 -1.19
N TRP A 111 -20.31 10.80 -1.58
CA TRP A 111 -21.41 10.67 -2.54
C TRP A 111 -22.74 11.20 -1.99
N THR A 112 -23.01 10.97 -0.70
CA THR A 112 -24.21 11.47 -0.03
C THR A 112 -24.20 13.00 0.04
N ASP A 113 -23.06 13.59 0.37
CA ASP A 113 -22.86 15.04 0.39
C ASP A 113 -23.00 15.65 -1.01
N TYR A 114 -22.37 15.04 -2.03
CA TYR A 114 -22.45 15.53 -3.40
C TYR A 114 -23.88 15.49 -3.95
N CYS A 115 -24.59 14.37 -3.74
CA CYS A 115 -25.98 14.28 -4.19
C CYS A 115 -26.88 15.26 -3.43
N SER A 116 -26.66 15.44 -2.12
CA SER A 116 -27.41 16.42 -1.33
C SER A 116 -27.17 17.85 -1.82
N PHE A 117 -25.90 18.20 -2.09
CA PHE A 117 -25.52 19.47 -2.69
C PHE A 117 -26.20 19.69 -4.05
N LYS A 118 -26.23 18.67 -4.92
CA LYS A 118 -26.87 18.76 -6.22
C LYS A 118 -28.39 18.93 -6.11
N VAL A 119 -29.04 18.27 -5.15
CA VAL A 119 -30.47 18.44 -4.86
C VAL A 119 -30.78 19.87 -4.40
N GLU A 120 -29.89 20.51 -3.65
CA GLU A 120 -30.07 21.88 -3.16
C GLU A 120 -29.79 22.95 -4.22
N THR A 121 -28.96 22.65 -5.21
CA THR A 121 -28.44 23.64 -6.17
C THR A 121 -28.93 23.46 -7.61
N SER A 122 -29.48 22.29 -7.96
CA SER A 122 -30.07 22.01 -9.27
C SER A 122 -31.60 21.94 -9.20
N HIS A 123 -32.25 22.38 -10.27
CA HIS A 123 -33.70 22.27 -10.43
C HIS A 123 -34.12 21.22 -11.48
N ASP A 124 -33.14 20.53 -12.08
CA ASP A 124 -33.39 19.47 -13.06
C ASP A 124 -33.38 18.09 -12.39
N PRO A 125 -34.54 17.42 -12.25
CA PRO A 125 -34.63 16.10 -11.62
C PRO A 125 -33.86 15.02 -12.36
N ASP A 126 -33.70 15.11 -13.68
CA ASP A 126 -33.06 14.05 -14.46
C ASP A 126 -31.53 14.08 -14.27
N VAL A 127 -30.95 15.27 -14.20
CA VAL A 127 -29.53 15.45 -13.84
C VAL A 127 -29.25 14.95 -12.42
N ILE A 128 -30.16 15.22 -11.48
CA ILE A 128 -30.01 14.73 -10.09
C ILE A 128 -30.09 13.21 -10.04
N ARG A 129 -31.04 12.60 -10.78
CA ARG A 129 -31.17 11.14 -10.88
C ARG A 129 -29.93 10.48 -11.48
N GLU A 130 -29.39 11.06 -12.55
CA GLU A 130 -28.16 10.56 -13.16
C GLU A 130 -27.02 10.50 -12.15
N LEU A 131 -26.88 11.55 -11.33
CA LEU A 131 -25.88 11.59 -10.28
C LEU A 131 -26.12 10.53 -9.19
N PHE A 132 -27.37 10.35 -8.75
CA PHE A 132 -27.70 9.28 -7.80
C PHE A 132 -27.48 7.88 -8.40
N GLU A 133 -27.76 7.63 -9.67
CA GLU A 133 -27.46 6.33 -10.29
C GLU A 133 -25.95 6.08 -10.40
N ARG A 134 -25.15 7.11 -10.70
CA ARG A 134 -23.67 7.02 -10.62
C ARG A 134 -23.21 6.67 -9.21
N GLY A 135 -23.73 7.36 -8.20
CA GLY A 135 -23.45 7.06 -6.79
C GLY A 135 -23.88 5.66 -6.39
N ALA A 136 -25.04 5.19 -6.84
CA ALA A 136 -25.54 3.85 -6.55
C ALA A 136 -24.63 2.74 -7.12
N VAL A 137 -24.03 2.95 -8.30
CA VAL A 137 -23.02 2.04 -8.86
C VAL A 137 -21.74 2.04 -8.00
N ALA A 138 -21.34 3.21 -7.49
CA ALA A 138 -20.08 3.40 -6.78
C ALA A 138 -20.12 2.96 -5.30
N VAL A 139 -21.23 3.22 -4.58
CA VAL A 139 -21.36 2.97 -3.13
C VAL A 139 -22.58 2.14 -2.73
N GLY A 140 -23.47 1.80 -3.67
CA GLY A 140 -24.75 1.17 -3.35
C GLY A 140 -24.66 -0.21 -2.69
N LEU A 141 -23.53 -0.90 -2.83
CA LEU A 141 -23.23 -2.20 -2.20
C LEU A 141 -22.56 -2.07 -0.82
N ASP A 142 -22.25 -0.85 -0.35
CA ASP A 142 -21.64 -0.64 0.96
C ASP A 142 -22.58 -1.12 2.07
N PHE A 143 -22.01 -1.81 3.06
CA PHE A 143 -22.77 -2.27 4.21
C PHE A 143 -23.43 -1.10 4.95
N LEU A 144 -22.82 0.08 4.94
CA LEU A 144 -23.32 1.31 5.54
C LEU A 144 -23.88 2.29 4.50
N ALA A 145 -24.27 1.85 3.30
CA ALA A 145 -24.85 2.70 2.24
C ALA A 145 -26.21 3.34 2.59
N HIS A 146 -26.80 3.03 3.75
CA HIS A 146 -28.14 3.49 4.11
C HIS A 146 -28.34 5.02 4.08
N PRO A 147 -27.39 5.91 4.47
CA PRO A 147 -27.59 7.36 4.36
C PRO A 147 -27.74 7.82 2.91
N PHE A 148 -26.98 7.21 2.00
CA PHE A 148 -27.06 7.48 0.56
C PHE A 148 -28.43 7.10 -0.01
N TRP A 149 -28.90 5.87 0.30
CA TRP A 149 -30.20 5.39 -0.16
C TRP A 149 -31.36 6.19 0.44
N ASP A 150 -31.26 6.60 1.70
CA ASP A 150 -32.24 7.49 2.34
C ASP A 150 -32.34 8.82 1.58
N LYS A 151 -31.20 9.44 1.23
CA LYS A 151 -31.19 10.69 0.45
C LYS A 151 -31.80 10.53 -0.93
N TYR A 152 -31.54 9.41 -1.61
CA TYR A 152 -32.14 9.15 -2.91
C TYR A 152 -33.66 8.98 -2.81
N LEU A 153 -34.15 8.25 -1.81
CA LEU A 153 -35.58 8.10 -1.58
C LEU A 153 -36.25 9.41 -1.15
N GLU A 154 -35.61 10.20 -0.28
CA GLU A 154 -36.09 11.54 0.12
C GLU A 154 -36.23 12.47 -1.10
N PHE A 155 -35.31 12.41 -2.05
CA PHE A 155 -35.39 13.17 -3.29
C PHE A 155 -36.59 12.74 -4.14
N GLU A 156 -36.77 11.44 -4.39
CA GLU A 156 -37.90 10.96 -5.21
C GLU A 156 -39.25 11.16 -4.51
N ASP A 157 -39.29 11.15 -3.16
CA ASP A 157 -40.47 11.53 -2.38
C ASP A 157 -40.85 12.99 -2.63
N ARG A 158 -39.87 13.92 -2.66
CA ARG A 158 -40.11 15.34 -2.94
C ARG A 158 -40.60 15.60 -4.37
N VAL A 159 -40.16 14.79 -5.32
CA VAL A 159 -40.59 14.86 -6.73
C VAL A 159 -41.88 14.05 -6.98
N GLU A 160 -42.41 13.39 -5.94
CA GLU A 160 -43.61 12.54 -5.98
C GLU A 160 -43.53 11.38 -7.00
N ALA A 161 -42.32 10.91 -7.30
CA ALA A 161 -42.05 9.88 -8.30
C ALA A 161 -42.20 8.46 -7.72
N GLN A 162 -43.43 8.07 -7.42
CA GLN A 162 -43.76 6.79 -6.75
C GLN A 162 -43.20 5.54 -7.45
N ASP A 163 -43.14 5.55 -8.79
CA ASP A 163 -42.62 4.41 -9.56
C ASP A 163 -41.10 4.26 -9.39
N LYS A 164 -40.38 5.38 -9.27
CA LYS A 164 -38.93 5.40 -9.01
C LYS A 164 -38.62 4.92 -7.61
N ILE A 165 -39.38 5.37 -6.62
CA ILE A 165 -39.29 4.90 -5.22
C ILE A 165 -39.42 3.39 -5.15
N PHE A 166 -40.45 2.83 -5.81
CA PHE A 166 -40.67 1.38 -5.83
C PHE A 166 -39.53 0.64 -6.54
N GLY A 167 -39.03 1.17 -7.66
CA GLY A 167 -37.87 0.62 -8.36
C GLY A 167 -36.60 0.59 -7.51
N ILE A 168 -36.30 1.68 -6.79
CA ILE A 168 -35.16 1.77 -5.87
C ILE A 168 -35.29 0.75 -4.75
N LEU A 169 -36.46 0.69 -4.09
CA LEU A 169 -36.70 -0.27 -3.00
C LEU A 169 -36.57 -1.71 -3.49
N THR A 170 -37.08 -2.03 -4.68
CA THR A 170 -36.95 -3.37 -5.30
C THR A 170 -35.49 -3.79 -5.49
N ARG A 171 -34.59 -2.82 -5.74
CA ARG A 171 -33.13 -3.03 -5.78
C ARG A 171 -32.54 -3.20 -4.38
N VAL A 172 -32.83 -2.26 -3.48
CA VAL A 172 -32.23 -2.16 -2.14
C VAL A 172 -32.54 -3.37 -1.26
N VAL A 173 -33.76 -3.93 -1.31
CA VAL A 173 -34.16 -5.08 -0.47
C VAL A 173 -33.36 -6.37 -0.73
N LYS A 174 -32.63 -6.43 -1.86
CA LYS A 174 -31.77 -7.56 -2.23
C LYS A 174 -30.31 -7.37 -1.79
N ILE A 175 -29.95 -6.20 -1.27
CA ILE A 175 -28.57 -5.87 -0.90
C ILE A 175 -28.39 -6.12 0.61
N PRO A 176 -27.42 -6.94 1.02
CA PRO A 176 -27.14 -7.18 2.43
C PRO A 176 -26.41 -5.97 3.04
N MET A 177 -27.18 -5.04 3.61
CA MET A 177 -26.69 -3.79 4.22
C MET A 177 -27.31 -3.55 5.59
N HIS A 178 -26.72 -2.66 6.37
CA HIS A 178 -27.31 -2.14 7.59
C HIS A 178 -28.68 -1.49 7.31
N GLN A 179 -29.62 -1.63 8.25
CA GLN A 179 -31.01 -1.14 8.11
C GLN A 179 -31.83 -1.78 6.95
N TYR A 180 -31.41 -2.91 6.36
CA TYR A 180 -32.16 -3.60 5.30
C TYR A 180 -33.65 -3.84 5.64
N ALA A 181 -33.98 -4.10 6.91
CA ALA A 181 -35.34 -4.35 7.37
C ALA A 181 -36.28 -3.16 7.19
N ARG A 182 -35.80 -1.93 7.45
CA ARG A 182 -36.59 -0.71 7.25
C ARG A 182 -36.99 -0.54 5.78
N TYR A 183 -36.06 -0.82 4.86
CA TYR A 183 -36.35 -0.76 3.42
C TYR A 183 -37.32 -1.85 2.98
N PHE A 184 -37.19 -3.06 3.53
CA PHE A 184 -38.12 -4.15 3.23
C PHE A 184 -39.54 -3.86 3.73
N GLU A 185 -39.69 -3.29 4.93
CA GLU A 185 -40.99 -2.87 5.44
C GLU A 185 -41.65 -1.83 4.54
N ARG A 186 -40.90 -0.79 4.12
CA ARG A 186 -41.38 0.24 3.20
C ARG A 186 -41.74 -0.35 1.82
N PHE A 187 -40.90 -1.23 1.28
CA PHE A 187 -41.16 -1.96 0.04
C PHE A 187 -42.45 -2.77 0.13
N ARG A 188 -42.60 -3.56 1.20
CA ARG A 188 -43.75 -4.44 1.41
C ARG A 188 -45.04 -3.63 1.52
N GLN A 189 -45.04 -2.50 2.23
CA GLN A 189 -46.20 -1.60 2.31
C GLN A 189 -46.62 -1.08 0.93
N LEU A 190 -45.67 -0.62 0.11
CA LEU A 190 -45.97 -0.13 -1.23
C LEU A 190 -46.44 -1.24 -2.18
N ALA A 191 -45.86 -2.44 -2.07
CA ALA A 191 -46.19 -3.58 -2.93
C ALA A 191 -47.67 -4.01 -2.84
N HIS A 192 -48.32 -3.83 -1.67
CA HIS A 192 -49.73 -4.20 -1.50
C HIS A 192 -50.67 -3.46 -2.47
N ASN A 193 -50.36 -2.20 -2.78
CA ASN A 193 -51.23 -1.33 -3.58
C ASN A 193 -50.82 -1.27 -5.06
N ARG A 194 -49.80 -2.04 -5.46
CA ARG A 194 -49.24 -2.02 -6.81
C ARG A 194 -49.90 -3.07 -7.72
N PRO A 195 -50.01 -2.79 -9.03
CA PRO A 195 -50.45 -3.78 -10.02
C PRO A 195 -49.51 -4.99 -10.04
N LEU A 196 -50.07 -6.21 -10.20
CA LEU A 196 -49.27 -7.44 -10.24
C LEU A 196 -48.10 -7.41 -11.25
N PRO A 197 -48.27 -6.89 -12.49
CA PRO A 197 -47.18 -6.83 -13.48
C PRO A 197 -45.99 -5.96 -13.06
N GLU A 198 -46.16 -5.04 -12.11
CA GLU A 198 -45.07 -4.23 -11.57
C GLU A 198 -44.29 -4.94 -10.46
N LEU A 199 -44.91 -5.93 -9.79
CA LEU A 199 -44.32 -6.61 -8.63
C LEU A 199 -43.28 -7.67 -9.02
N LEU A 200 -43.50 -8.35 -10.16
CA LEU A 200 -42.64 -9.45 -10.62
C LEU A 200 -42.59 -9.50 -12.15
N PRO A 201 -41.54 -10.11 -12.74
CA PRO A 201 -41.48 -10.37 -14.17
C PRO A 201 -42.66 -11.22 -14.66
N ALA A 202 -43.08 -11.01 -15.91
CA ALA A 202 -44.24 -11.68 -16.52
C ALA A 202 -44.15 -13.22 -16.46
N GLU A 203 -42.95 -13.79 -16.62
CA GLU A 203 -42.71 -15.23 -16.54
C GLU A 203 -42.99 -15.79 -15.15
N THR A 204 -42.47 -15.15 -14.10
CA THR A 204 -42.68 -15.56 -12.70
C THR A 204 -44.14 -15.38 -12.29
N LEU A 205 -44.79 -14.31 -12.74
CA LEU A 205 -46.23 -14.11 -12.51
C LEU A 205 -47.08 -15.19 -13.19
N ALA A 206 -46.75 -15.56 -14.43
CA ALA A 206 -47.45 -16.63 -15.14
C ALA A 206 -47.26 -17.97 -14.42
N GLN A 207 -46.06 -18.25 -13.91
CA GLN A 207 -45.79 -19.43 -13.09
C GLN A 207 -46.67 -19.44 -11.83
N PHE A 208 -46.66 -18.37 -11.03
CA PHE A 208 -47.49 -18.30 -9.82
C PHE A 208 -48.98 -18.39 -10.11
N ARG A 209 -49.44 -17.78 -11.21
CA ARG A 209 -50.82 -17.90 -11.67
C ARG A 209 -51.19 -19.34 -12.01
N ASN A 210 -50.33 -20.06 -12.74
CA ASN A 210 -50.54 -21.46 -13.08
C ASN A 210 -50.54 -22.35 -11.83
N GLU A 211 -49.64 -22.10 -10.87
CA GLU A 211 -49.63 -22.81 -9.59
C GLU A 211 -50.94 -22.62 -8.82
N VAL A 212 -51.42 -21.38 -8.68
CA VAL A 212 -52.69 -21.08 -7.99
C VAL A 212 -53.88 -21.76 -8.69
N ILE A 213 -53.91 -21.76 -10.03
CA ILE A 213 -54.96 -22.43 -10.82
C ILE A 213 -54.89 -23.94 -10.62
N ASN A 214 -53.71 -24.55 -10.69
CA ASN A 214 -53.52 -25.99 -10.51
C ASN A 214 -53.87 -26.43 -9.08
N GLU A 215 -53.46 -25.67 -8.06
CA GLU A 215 -53.81 -25.90 -6.66
C GLU A 215 -55.33 -25.82 -6.46
N SER A 216 -56.02 -24.91 -7.18
CA SER A 216 -57.48 -24.79 -7.11
C SER A 216 -58.23 -25.95 -7.80
N ALA A 217 -57.66 -26.54 -8.86
CA ALA A 217 -58.26 -27.66 -9.57
C ALA A 217 -58.32 -28.97 -8.74
N GLY A 218 -57.55 -29.04 -7.65
CA GLY A 218 -57.56 -30.18 -6.71
C GLY A 218 -58.67 -30.16 -5.66
N PHE A 219 -59.42 -29.06 -5.52
CA PHE A 219 -60.51 -28.92 -4.55
C PHE A 219 -61.89 -29.12 -5.21
N GLN A 220 -62.83 -29.78 -4.53
CA GLN A 220 -64.21 -30.01 -5.01
C GLN A 220 -65.10 -28.74 -5.01
N ALA A 221 -64.54 -27.58 -4.70
CA ALA A 221 -65.19 -26.29 -4.88
C ALA A 221 -64.91 -25.83 -6.32
N GLY A 222 -65.93 -25.35 -7.04
CA GLY A 222 -65.81 -24.94 -8.45
C GLY A 222 -64.72 -23.88 -8.74
N PRO A 223 -64.56 -23.45 -10.00
CA PRO A 223 -63.48 -22.53 -10.39
C PRO A 223 -63.49 -21.25 -9.54
N LYS A 224 -62.34 -20.93 -8.92
CA LYS A 224 -62.14 -19.72 -8.12
C LYS A 224 -62.43 -18.46 -8.94
N GLY A 225 -63.04 -17.45 -8.31
CA GLY A 225 -63.27 -16.15 -8.95
C GLY A 225 -61.95 -15.40 -9.19
N GLU A 226 -61.90 -14.47 -10.15
CA GLU A 226 -60.68 -13.71 -10.48
C GLU A 226 -60.08 -12.97 -9.27
N MET A 227 -60.92 -12.43 -8.38
CA MET A 227 -60.48 -11.78 -7.14
C MET A 227 -59.82 -12.74 -6.15
N GLU A 228 -60.28 -13.99 -6.07
CA GLU A 228 -59.68 -15.01 -5.20
C GLU A 228 -58.34 -15.47 -5.77
N ILE A 229 -58.25 -15.63 -7.10
CA ILE A 229 -57.01 -15.95 -7.81
C ILE A 229 -55.98 -14.84 -7.59
N GLU A 230 -56.37 -13.57 -7.76
CA GLU A 230 -55.46 -12.43 -7.51
C GLU A 230 -54.99 -12.39 -6.05
N ARG A 231 -55.87 -12.59 -5.07
CA ARG A 231 -55.49 -12.66 -3.65
C ARG A 231 -54.46 -13.75 -3.39
N ASP A 232 -54.68 -14.94 -3.93
CA ASP A 232 -53.78 -16.08 -3.73
C ASP A 232 -52.42 -15.85 -4.45
N ILE A 233 -52.43 -15.21 -5.62
CA ILE A 233 -51.19 -14.75 -6.30
C ILE A 233 -50.45 -13.74 -5.41
N ARG A 234 -51.13 -12.73 -4.86
CA ARG A 234 -50.50 -11.73 -3.96
C ARG A 234 -49.89 -12.39 -2.72
N ALA A 235 -50.52 -13.43 -2.16
CA ALA A 235 -49.95 -14.20 -1.05
C ALA A 235 -48.68 -14.94 -1.46
N LYS A 236 -48.62 -15.55 -2.66
CA LYS A 236 -47.39 -16.15 -3.19
C LYS A 236 -46.28 -15.12 -3.41
N ILE A 237 -46.62 -13.92 -3.92
CA ILE A 237 -45.67 -12.81 -4.09
C ILE A 237 -45.11 -12.36 -2.73
N ASP A 238 -45.96 -12.22 -1.71
CA ASP A 238 -45.53 -11.84 -0.37
C ASP A 238 -44.57 -12.88 0.23
N ASN A 239 -44.88 -14.17 0.10
CA ASN A 239 -43.99 -15.26 0.51
C ASN A 239 -42.65 -15.21 -0.23
N PHE A 240 -42.66 -15.01 -1.55
CA PHE A 240 -41.44 -14.86 -2.35
C PHE A 240 -40.59 -13.66 -1.88
N ASN A 241 -41.22 -12.54 -1.55
CA ASN A 241 -40.53 -11.37 -1.01
C ASN A 241 -39.97 -11.64 0.40
N LEU A 242 -40.68 -12.40 1.24
CA LEU A 242 -40.18 -12.83 2.55
C LEU A 242 -38.96 -13.77 2.42
N GLU A 243 -38.90 -14.61 1.40
CA GLU A 243 -37.71 -15.42 1.10
C GLU A 243 -36.51 -14.55 0.68
N ILE A 244 -36.75 -13.49 -0.11
CA ILE A 244 -35.71 -12.49 -0.42
C ILE A 244 -35.22 -11.83 0.87
N PHE A 245 -36.15 -11.38 1.72
CA PHE A 245 -35.80 -10.77 3.01
C PHE A 245 -35.00 -11.71 3.91
N ALA A 246 -35.41 -12.98 4.03
CA ALA A 246 -34.69 -13.98 4.83
C ALA A 246 -33.27 -14.22 4.32
N ARG A 247 -33.07 -14.24 3.00
CA ARG A 247 -31.75 -14.35 2.37
C ARG A 247 -30.89 -13.13 2.63
N THR A 248 -31.44 -11.92 2.42
CA THR A 248 -30.75 -10.66 2.69
C THR A 248 -30.38 -10.58 4.17
N GLN A 249 -31.27 -10.98 5.09
CA GLN A 249 -31.01 -11.07 6.52
C GLN A 249 -29.83 -11.99 6.81
N ALA A 250 -29.85 -13.23 6.29
CA ALA A 250 -28.78 -14.19 6.51
C ALA A 250 -27.42 -13.66 6.02
N GLU A 251 -27.37 -13.11 4.80
CA GLU A 251 -26.16 -12.54 4.21
C GLU A 251 -25.67 -11.28 4.95
N THR A 252 -26.58 -10.48 5.52
CA THR A 252 -26.27 -9.33 6.37
C THR A 252 -25.66 -9.80 7.70
N THR A 253 -26.24 -10.82 8.34
CA THR A 253 -25.74 -11.37 9.60
C THR A 253 -24.36 -11.98 9.46
N LYS A 254 -24.07 -12.67 8.35
CA LYS A 254 -22.70 -13.17 8.05
C LYS A 254 -21.69 -12.01 8.06
N ARG A 255 -21.99 -10.93 7.33
CA ARG A 255 -21.07 -9.78 7.17
C ARG A 255 -20.97 -8.92 8.42
N TRP A 256 -22.03 -8.86 9.22
CA TRP A 256 -22.03 -8.16 10.50
C TRP A 256 -20.91 -8.61 11.44
N THR A 257 -20.51 -9.89 11.37
CA THR A 257 -19.40 -10.43 12.16
C THR A 257 -18.07 -9.70 11.93
N TYR A 258 -17.85 -9.17 10.73
CA TYR A 258 -16.66 -8.40 10.38
C TYR A 258 -16.91 -6.90 10.47
N GLU A 259 -18.06 -6.44 9.99
CA GLU A 259 -18.43 -5.01 9.95
C GLU A 259 -18.50 -4.40 11.36
N SER A 260 -18.97 -5.16 12.36
CA SER A 260 -19.02 -4.69 13.76
C SER A 260 -17.64 -4.55 14.42
N GLU A 261 -16.60 -5.20 13.86
CA GLU A 261 -15.22 -5.08 14.35
C GLU A 261 -14.45 -3.93 13.70
N ILE A 262 -14.95 -3.34 12.60
CA ILE A 262 -14.31 -2.21 11.92
C ILE A 262 -14.50 -0.95 12.76
N LYS A 263 -13.40 -0.42 13.31
CA LYS A 263 -13.41 0.80 14.13
C LYS A 263 -13.23 2.07 13.30
N ARG A 264 -12.49 1.97 12.19
CA ARG A 264 -12.12 3.11 11.34
C ARG A 264 -12.37 2.80 9.86
N PRO A 265 -13.59 3.02 9.34
CA PRO A 265 -13.95 2.73 7.95
C PRO A 265 -13.46 3.80 6.95
N TYR A 266 -12.54 4.66 7.37
CA TYR A 266 -11.98 5.76 6.57
C TYR A 266 -10.45 5.76 6.66
N PHE A 267 -9.80 6.45 5.72
CA PHE A 267 -8.36 6.60 5.71
C PHE A 267 -7.86 7.52 6.83
N HIS A 268 -6.74 7.14 7.45
CA HIS A 268 -5.99 8.03 8.34
C HIS A 268 -4.51 7.68 8.26
N VAL A 269 -3.66 8.69 8.45
CA VAL A 269 -2.20 8.58 8.37
C VAL A 269 -1.54 7.87 9.56
N THR A 270 -2.34 7.41 10.53
CA THR A 270 -1.84 6.72 11.73
C THR A 270 -2.06 5.23 11.60
N GLU A 271 -1.20 4.46 12.24
CA GLU A 271 -1.25 3.00 12.19
C GLU A 271 -2.57 2.46 12.76
N LEU A 272 -3.07 1.40 12.14
CA LEU A 272 -4.14 0.55 12.66
C LEU A 272 -3.58 -0.43 13.68
N ASP A 273 -4.44 -0.94 14.56
CA ASP A 273 -4.07 -2.06 15.42
C ASP A 273 -3.99 -3.37 14.60
N HIS A 274 -3.20 -4.33 15.08
CA HIS A 274 -3.09 -5.65 14.44
C HIS A 274 -4.43 -6.39 14.32
N GLN A 275 -5.39 -6.12 15.21
CA GLN A 275 -6.71 -6.75 15.19
C GLN A 275 -7.55 -6.25 14.02
N GLN A 276 -7.49 -4.96 13.67
CA GLN A 276 -8.13 -4.40 12.49
C GLN A 276 -7.58 -5.03 11.22
N LEU A 277 -6.25 -5.19 11.10
CA LEU A 277 -5.66 -5.86 9.93
C LEU A 277 -6.07 -7.33 9.86
N ALA A 278 -6.12 -8.03 10.99
CA ALA A 278 -6.58 -9.42 11.06
C ALA A 278 -8.07 -9.55 10.66
N ASN A 279 -8.93 -8.63 11.10
CA ASN A 279 -10.33 -8.59 10.70
C ASN A 279 -10.47 -8.39 9.18
N TRP A 280 -9.76 -7.42 8.59
CA TRP A 280 -9.76 -7.21 7.14
C TRP A 280 -9.31 -8.43 6.35
N ARG A 281 -8.27 -9.14 6.80
CA ARG A 281 -7.85 -10.40 6.16
C ARG A 281 -8.96 -11.45 6.18
N LYS A 282 -9.58 -11.68 7.33
CA LYS A 282 -10.68 -12.65 7.49
C LYS A 282 -11.90 -12.25 6.65
N TYR A 283 -12.19 -10.96 6.57
CA TYR A 283 -13.33 -10.49 5.79
C TYR A 283 -13.08 -10.67 4.29
N LEU A 284 -11.87 -10.37 3.81
CA LEU A 284 -11.47 -10.67 2.44
C LEU A 284 -11.46 -12.18 2.16
N ASP A 285 -10.98 -13.02 3.08
CA ASP A 285 -11.05 -14.49 2.94
C ASP A 285 -12.49 -14.96 2.75
N PHE A 286 -13.42 -14.42 3.54
CA PHE A 286 -14.85 -14.75 3.47
C PHE A 286 -15.46 -14.33 2.12
N GLU A 287 -15.27 -13.08 1.71
CA GLU A 287 -15.90 -12.58 0.48
C GLU A 287 -15.26 -13.23 -0.76
N GLU A 288 -13.95 -13.55 -0.76
CA GLU A 288 -13.31 -14.31 -1.84
C GLU A 288 -13.86 -15.74 -1.99
N ALA A 289 -14.33 -16.34 -0.89
CA ALA A 289 -14.86 -17.70 -0.88
C ALA A 289 -16.35 -17.77 -1.24
N GLU A 290 -17.17 -16.83 -0.77
CA GLU A 290 -18.64 -16.86 -0.96
C GLU A 290 -19.17 -15.80 -1.94
N GLY A 291 -18.44 -14.71 -2.14
CA GLY A 291 -18.87 -13.56 -2.92
C GLY A 291 -18.68 -13.72 -4.44
N ASP A 292 -19.43 -12.93 -5.20
CA ASP A 292 -19.18 -12.78 -6.64
C ASP A 292 -18.04 -11.79 -6.92
N TYR A 293 -17.59 -11.73 -8.18
CA TYR A 293 -16.51 -10.83 -8.61
C TYR A 293 -16.73 -9.38 -8.20
N THR A 294 -17.96 -8.87 -8.37
CA THR A 294 -18.31 -7.47 -8.07
C THR A 294 -18.20 -7.20 -6.57
N ARG A 295 -18.73 -8.10 -5.74
CA ARG A 295 -18.66 -7.97 -4.29
C ARG A 295 -17.23 -8.05 -3.75
N VAL A 296 -16.42 -8.94 -4.30
CA VAL A 296 -15.01 -9.07 -3.89
C VAL A 296 -14.22 -7.83 -4.27
N VAL A 297 -14.34 -7.35 -5.52
CA VAL A 297 -13.72 -6.08 -5.97
C VAL A 297 -14.15 -4.93 -5.08
N PHE A 298 -15.44 -4.82 -4.80
CA PHE A 298 -15.99 -3.76 -3.96
C PHE A 298 -15.42 -3.79 -2.54
N LEU A 299 -15.30 -4.97 -1.92
CA LEU A 299 -14.69 -5.10 -0.59
C LEU A 299 -13.20 -4.77 -0.60
N TYR A 300 -12.47 -5.14 -1.66
CA TYR A 300 -11.07 -4.75 -1.83
C TYR A 300 -10.92 -3.23 -1.92
N GLU A 301 -11.72 -2.55 -2.74
CA GLU A 301 -11.68 -1.09 -2.86
C GLU A 301 -12.01 -0.40 -1.53
N ARG A 302 -12.97 -0.92 -0.75
CA ARG A 302 -13.25 -0.45 0.62
C ARG A 302 -12.08 -0.67 1.57
N CYS A 303 -11.52 -1.87 1.58
CA CYS A 303 -10.38 -2.21 2.43
C CYS A 303 -9.20 -1.28 2.14
N LEU A 304 -8.94 -0.97 0.87
CA LEU A 304 -7.85 -0.10 0.45
C LEU A 304 -8.05 1.38 0.80
N VAL A 305 -9.27 1.83 1.12
CA VAL A 305 -9.45 3.16 1.74
C VAL A 305 -8.84 3.18 3.14
N THR A 306 -9.22 2.23 4.01
CA THR A 306 -8.72 2.17 5.39
C THR A 306 -7.25 1.74 5.44
N CYS A 307 -6.84 0.80 4.58
CA CYS A 307 -5.56 0.11 4.62
C CYS A 307 -4.59 0.55 3.50
N ALA A 308 -4.77 1.74 2.92
CA ALA A 308 -3.99 2.21 1.77
C ALA A 308 -2.46 2.16 1.97
N PHE A 309 -2.00 2.34 3.21
CA PHE A 309 -0.58 2.32 3.57
C PHE A 309 -0.05 0.93 3.95
N TYR A 310 -0.87 -0.12 3.84
CA TYR A 310 -0.46 -1.50 4.12
C TYR A 310 -0.33 -2.29 2.83
N ASP A 311 0.90 -2.38 2.32
CA ASP A 311 1.23 -3.00 1.03
C ASP A 311 0.68 -4.44 0.89
N GLU A 312 0.50 -5.16 2.01
CA GLU A 312 -0.03 -6.52 1.99
C GLU A 312 -1.40 -6.63 1.32
N PHE A 313 -2.28 -5.64 1.46
CA PHE A 313 -3.61 -5.65 0.87
C PHE A 313 -3.57 -5.33 -0.63
N TRP A 314 -2.67 -4.45 -1.05
CA TRP A 314 -2.38 -4.20 -2.47
C TRP A 314 -1.85 -5.47 -3.15
N PHE A 315 -0.89 -6.15 -2.53
CA PHE A 315 -0.37 -7.42 -3.05
C PHE A 315 -1.43 -8.51 -3.10
N ARG A 316 -2.26 -8.62 -2.06
CA ARG A 316 -3.36 -9.59 -2.03
C ARG A 316 -4.33 -9.33 -3.17
N TYR A 317 -4.73 -8.08 -3.36
CA TYR A 317 -5.66 -7.69 -4.42
C TYR A 317 -5.09 -7.95 -5.82
N ALA A 318 -3.83 -7.55 -6.07
CA ALA A 318 -3.16 -7.79 -7.34
C ALA A 318 -3.08 -9.30 -7.67
N ARG A 319 -2.77 -10.14 -6.67
CA ARG A 319 -2.73 -11.62 -6.84
C ARG A 319 -4.10 -12.22 -7.06
N TRP A 320 -5.12 -11.77 -6.34
CA TRP A 320 -6.48 -12.24 -6.55
C TRP A 320 -6.98 -11.86 -7.95
N MET A 321 -6.72 -10.61 -8.38
CA MET A 321 -7.11 -10.13 -9.71
C MET A 321 -6.34 -10.88 -10.81
N SER A 322 -5.04 -11.14 -10.65
CA SER A 322 -4.25 -11.88 -11.64
C SER A 322 -4.66 -13.35 -11.78
N SER A 323 -5.33 -13.92 -10.77
CA SER A 323 -5.92 -15.26 -10.86
C SER A 323 -7.17 -15.32 -11.76
N LYS A 324 -7.70 -14.17 -12.18
CA LYS A 324 -8.91 -14.08 -13.02
C LYS A 324 -8.53 -13.98 -14.50
N GLU A 325 -9.36 -14.57 -15.36
CA GLU A 325 -9.12 -14.56 -16.79
C GLU A 325 -9.19 -13.14 -17.37
N ARG A 326 -8.18 -12.78 -18.18
CA ARG A 326 -8.12 -11.51 -18.93
C ARG A 326 -8.19 -10.26 -18.05
N LYS A 327 -7.55 -10.29 -16.88
CA LYS A 327 -7.50 -9.18 -15.91
C LYS A 327 -6.14 -8.49 -15.76
N GLU A 328 -5.28 -8.59 -16.77
CA GLU A 328 -3.93 -8.02 -16.72
C GLU A 328 -3.95 -6.48 -16.56
N GLU A 329 -4.84 -5.78 -17.27
CA GLU A 329 -4.94 -4.31 -17.15
C GLU A 329 -5.46 -3.88 -15.78
N GLU A 330 -6.39 -4.64 -15.18
CA GLU A 330 -6.83 -4.39 -13.80
C GLU A 330 -5.70 -4.61 -12.79
N VAL A 331 -4.88 -5.65 -12.96
CA VAL A 331 -3.67 -5.86 -12.14
C VAL A 331 -2.70 -4.69 -12.29
N ARG A 332 -2.47 -4.21 -13.52
CA ARG A 332 -1.65 -3.04 -13.80
C ARG A 332 -2.19 -1.80 -13.08
N ASN A 333 -3.49 -1.54 -13.17
CA ASN A 333 -4.14 -0.41 -12.50
C ASN A 333 -3.97 -0.47 -10.97
N ILE A 334 -4.06 -1.66 -10.39
CA ILE A 334 -3.83 -1.87 -8.94
C ILE A 334 -2.39 -1.47 -8.58
N TYR A 335 -1.39 -1.97 -9.32
CA TYR A 335 0.01 -1.62 -9.07
C TYR A 335 0.32 -0.14 -9.31
N GLN A 336 -0.24 0.46 -10.37
CA GLN A 336 -0.06 1.88 -10.67
C GLN A 336 -0.62 2.75 -9.54
N ARG A 337 -1.85 2.47 -9.09
CA ARG A 337 -2.46 3.19 -7.96
C ARG A 337 -1.62 3.08 -6.71
N ALA A 338 -1.21 1.86 -6.34
CA ALA A 338 -0.36 1.64 -5.17
C ALA A 338 0.98 2.40 -5.29
N SER A 339 1.63 2.33 -6.46
CA SER A 339 2.97 2.84 -6.70
C SER A 339 3.05 4.36 -6.94
N THR A 340 2.00 4.99 -7.43
CA THR A 340 2.04 6.40 -7.85
C THR A 340 1.22 7.32 -6.95
N ILE A 341 0.28 6.77 -6.18
CA ILE A 341 -0.66 7.55 -5.38
C ILE A 341 -0.50 7.25 -3.90
N TYR A 342 -0.61 5.98 -3.49
CA TYR A 342 -0.85 5.64 -2.08
C TYR A 342 0.40 5.28 -1.29
N VAL A 343 1.28 4.43 -1.82
CA VAL A 343 2.45 3.95 -1.06
C VAL A 343 3.57 5.00 -1.16
N PRO A 344 4.11 5.50 -0.04
CA PRO A 344 5.27 6.40 0.00
C PRO A 344 6.45 5.90 -0.82
N ILE A 345 7.22 6.84 -1.37
CA ILE A 345 8.37 6.52 -2.23
C ILE A 345 9.48 5.79 -1.47
N SER A 346 9.60 6.05 -0.17
CA SER A 346 10.53 5.40 0.76
C SER A 346 10.30 3.90 0.94
N ARG A 347 9.18 3.37 0.44
CA ARG A 347 8.81 1.94 0.47
C ARG A 347 8.76 1.39 -0.96
N PRO A 348 9.89 0.94 -1.53
CA PRO A 348 9.96 0.54 -2.93
C PRO A 348 9.39 -0.86 -3.22
N GLY A 349 9.08 -1.67 -2.21
CA GLY A 349 8.68 -3.08 -2.38
C GLY A 349 7.54 -3.29 -3.36
N ILE A 350 6.47 -2.48 -3.27
CA ILE A 350 5.34 -2.52 -4.21
C ILE A 350 5.73 -2.18 -5.66
N ARG A 351 6.67 -1.22 -5.83
CA ARG A 351 7.17 -0.78 -7.14
C ARG A 351 8.09 -1.83 -7.76
N LEU A 352 8.89 -2.52 -6.95
CA LEU A 352 9.70 -3.64 -7.43
C LEU A 352 8.83 -4.80 -7.90
N GLN A 353 7.74 -5.13 -7.19
CA GLN A 353 6.76 -6.10 -7.71
C GLN A 353 6.10 -5.63 -8.99
N TYR A 354 5.80 -4.32 -9.09
CA TYR A 354 5.23 -3.76 -10.30
C TYR A 354 6.19 -3.92 -11.50
N ALA A 355 7.48 -3.66 -11.30
CA ALA A 355 8.48 -3.89 -12.35
C ALA A 355 8.57 -5.37 -12.77
N TYR A 356 8.46 -6.33 -11.83
CA TYR A 356 8.40 -7.75 -12.17
C TYR A 356 7.16 -8.12 -12.99
N PHE A 357 6.01 -7.53 -12.64
CA PHE A 357 4.78 -7.70 -13.40
C PHE A 357 4.88 -7.14 -14.82
N GLU A 358 5.48 -5.96 -15.00
CA GLU A 358 5.65 -5.38 -16.34
C GLU A 358 6.68 -6.14 -17.17
N GLU A 359 7.76 -6.65 -16.56
CA GLU A 359 8.69 -7.55 -17.24
C GLU A 359 7.99 -8.85 -17.68
N MET A 360 7.20 -9.46 -16.80
CA MET A 360 6.39 -10.66 -17.13
C MET A 360 5.40 -10.37 -18.28
N SER A 361 4.89 -9.15 -18.34
CA SER A 361 3.96 -8.68 -19.39
C SER A 361 4.67 -8.19 -20.65
N GLU A 362 5.97 -8.50 -20.81
CA GLU A 362 6.82 -8.11 -21.95
C GLU A 362 6.99 -6.58 -22.13
N ARG A 363 6.65 -5.77 -21.12
CA ARG A 363 6.86 -4.31 -21.10
C ARG A 363 8.15 -3.97 -20.34
N VAL A 364 9.26 -4.51 -20.84
CA VAL A 364 10.58 -4.43 -20.19
C VAL A 364 11.06 -2.99 -20.01
N ASP A 365 10.77 -2.10 -20.97
CA ASP A 365 11.17 -0.68 -20.87
C ASP A 365 10.47 0.01 -19.70
N LEU A 366 9.19 -0.27 -19.48
CA LEU A 366 8.46 0.25 -18.33
C LEU A 366 9.03 -0.31 -17.01
N ALA A 367 9.43 -1.58 -16.98
CA ALA A 367 10.12 -2.13 -15.82
C ALA A 367 11.44 -1.39 -15.54
N ARG A 368 12.22 -1.00 -16.56
CA ARG A 368 13.42 -0.15 -16.38
C ARG A 368 13.07 1.23 -15.85
N ASP A 369 12.06 1.87 -16.42
CA ASP A 369 11.58 3.20 -16.00
C ASP A 369 11.15 3.19 -14.53
N ILE A 370 10.50 2.12 -14.06
CA ILE A 370 10.13 1.97 -12.65
C ILE A 370 11.38 1.91 -11.75
N HIS A 371 12.41 1.14 -12.13
CA HIS A 371 13.66 1.09 -11.37
C HIS A 371 14.35 2.46 -11.33
N GLN A 372 14.42 3.16 -12.48
CA GLN A 372 15.00 4.49 -12.56
C GLN A 372 14.24 5.49 -11.69
N ALA A 373 12.90 5.50 -11.75
CA ALA A 373 12.06 6.41 -10.96
C ALA A 373 12.24 6.21 -9.44
N ILE A 374 12.48 4.97 -8.99
CA ILE A 374 12.82 4.69 -7.59
C ILE A 374 14.19 5.33 -7.26
N LEU A 375 15.20 5.15 -8.12
CA LEU A 375 16.56 5.64 -7.88
C LEU A 375 16.71 7.16 -7.99
N ASP A 376 15.85 7.84 -8.75
CA ASP A 376 15.79 9.31 -8.79
C ASP A 376 15.43 9.90 -7.42
N ARG A 377 14.67 9.16 -6.61
CA ARG A 377 14.22 9.58 -5.28
C ARG A 377 15.04 8.93 -4.15
N MET A 378 15.60 7.75 -4.40
CA MET A 378 16.47 7.02 -3.48
C MET A 378 17.76 6.56 -4.17
N PRO A 379 18.70 7.49 -4.47
CA PRO A 379 19.97 7.14 -5.08
C PRO A 379 20.72 6.09 -4.26
N GLY A 380 21.26 5.07 -4.92
CA GLY A 380 22.03 4.01 -4.26
C GLY A 380 21.19 2.97 -3.51
N HIS A 381 19.85 2.98 -3.61
CA HIS A 381 19.03 1.96 -2.95
C HIS A 381 19.39 0.54 -3.42
N VAL A 382 19.97 -0.25 -2.52
CA VAL A 382 20.66 -1.50 -2.85
C VAL A 382 19.75 -2.53 -3.49
N GLU A 383 18.57 -2.79 -2.91
CA GLU A 383 17.64 -3.79 -3.46
C GLU A 383 17.14 -3.41 -4.86
N THR A 384 16.93 -2.12 -5.13
CA THR A 384 16.47 -1.65 -6.44
C THR A 384 17.54 -1.86 -7.51
N ILE A 385 18.80 -1.54 -7.20
CA ILE A 385 19.91 -1.74 -8.14
C ILE A 385 20.15 -3.22 -8.40
N ILE A 386 20.07 -4.07 -7.37
CA ILE A 386 20.16 -5.53 -7.52
C ILE A 386 19.00 -6.06 -8.37
N SER A 387 17.78 -5.58 -8.14
CA SER A 387 16.60 -5.93 -8.93
C SER A 387 16.79 -5.55 -10.40
N TRP A 388 17.28 -4.33 -10.67
CA TRP A 388 17.54 -3.85 -12.03
C TRP A 388 18.64 -4.66 -12.72
N ALA A 389 19.78 -4.89 -12.05
CA ALA A 389 20.84 -5.73 -12.60
C ALA A 389 20.32 -7.16 -12.94
N ASN A 390 19.45 -7.71 -12.10
CA ASN A 390 18.83 -9.01 -12.36
C ASN A 390 17.83 -8.99 -13.53
N LEU A 391 17.11 -7.88 -13.73
CA LEU A 391 16.30 -7.65 -14.93
C LEU A 391 17.19 -7.61 -16.17
N GLU A 392 18.26 -6.80 -16.18
CA GLU A 392 19.18 -6.75 -17.32
C GLU A 392 19.86 -8.10 -17.58
N ARG A 393 20.14 -8.87 -16.52
CA ARG A 393 20.66 -10.23 -16.68
C ARG A 393 19.71 -11.15 -17.45
N ARG A 394 18.41 -11.09 -17.14
CA ARG A 394 17.39 -11.92 -17.81
C ARG A 394 17.16 -11.49 -19.25
N GLN A 395 17.24 -10.20 -19.53
CA GLN A 395 16.89 -9.61 -20.82
C GLN A 395 18.09 -9.51 -21.79
N ASN A 396 19.26 -9.17 -21.26
CA ASN A 396 20.45 -8.78 -22.04
C ASN A 396 21.73 -9.54 -21.66
N GLY A 397 21.68 -10.44 -20.67
CA GLY A 397 22.80 -11.28 -20.29
C GLY A 397 23.69 -10.70 -19.19
N LEU A 398 24.77 -11.44 -18.89
CA LEU A 398 25.61 -11.21 -17.72
C LEU A 398 26.31 -9.85 -17.75
N GLU A 399 26.87 -9.48 -18.90
CA GLU A 399 27.62 -8.23 -19.07
C GLU A 399 26.75 -7.02 -18.79
N ALA A 400 25.50 -7.01 -19.26
CA ALA A 400 24.56 -5.92 -19.00
C ALA A 400 24.28 -5.73 -17.51
N ALA A 401 24.12 -6.83 -16.76
CA ALA A 401 23.95 -6.79 -15.31
C ALA A 401 25.18 -6.24 -14.57
N ILE A 402 26.38 -6.61 -15.03
CA ILE A 402 27.65 -6.12 -14.47
C ILE A 402 27.81 -4.62 -14.74
N GLU A 403 27.45 -4.14 -15.93
CA GLU A 403 27.51 -2.72 -16.26
C GLU A 403 26.56 -1.87 -15.39
N VAL A 404 25.38 -2.40 -15.01
CA VAL A 404 24.51 -1.75 -14.01
C VAL A 404 25.28 -1.54 -12.70
N TYR A 405 25.93 -2.57 -12.16
CA TYR A 405 26.69 -2.43 -10.92
C TYR A 405 27.87 -1.47 -11.04
N LYS A 406 28.65 -1.55 -12.12
CA LYS A 406 29.79 -0.64 -12.35
C LYS A 406 29.34 0.82 -12.44
N ALA A 407 28.27 1.11 -13.17
CA ALA A 407 27.73 2.47 -13.27
C ALA A 407 27.35 3.05 -11.89
N GLN A 408 26.79 2.22 -11.00
CA GLN A 408 26.45 2.64 -9.64
C GLN A 408 27.69 2.78 -8.73
N ILE A 409 28.71 1.94 -8.93
CA ILE A 409 30.00 2.05 -8.23
C ILE A 409 30.73 3.33 -8.62
N ASP A 410 30.67 3.73 -9.89
CA ASP A 410 31.32 4.95 -10.39
C ASP A 410 30.53 6.23 -10.06
N SER A 411 29.24 6.11 -9.72
CA SER A 411 28.39 7.25 -9.39
C SER A 411 28.82 7.95 -8.09
N PRO A 412 28.94 9.30 -8.09
CA PRO A 412 29.22 10.07 -6.88
C PRO A 412 28.01 10.18 -5.93
N ALA A 413 26.80 9.90 -6.43
CA ALA A 413 25.57 9.98 -5.65
C ALA A 413 25.33 8.76 -4.74
N VAL A 414 26.08 7.67 -4.97
CA VAL A 414 25.96 6.42 -4.22
C VAL A 414 26.97 6.42 -3.08
N ASP A 415 26.54 6.06 -1.87
CA ASP A 415 27.44 5.97 -0.72
C ASP A 415 28.34 4.74 -0.79
N ILE A 416 29.48 4.80 -0.10
CA ILE A 416 30.51 3.76 -0.16
C ILE A 416 30.04 2.38 0.31
N TYR A 417 29.05 2.31 1.22
CA TYR A 417 28.57 1.04 1.77
C TYR A 417 27.61 0.35 0.80
N SER A 418 26.79 1.13 0.08
CA SER A 418 25.99 0.61 -1.05
C SER A 418 26.90 0.12 -2.18
N LYS A 419 27.98 0.84 -2.51
CA LYS A 419 28.99 0.38 -3.48
C LYS A 419 29.62 -0.96 -3.10
N ALA A 420 29.88 -1.18 -1.81
CA ALA A 420 30.39 -2.45 -1.31
C ALA A 420 29.44 -3.62 -1.63
N ALA A 421 28.12 -3.42 -1.52
CA ALA A 421 27.12 -4.42 -1.90
C ALA A 421 27.14 -4.70 -3.41
N PHE A 422 27.28 -3.68 -4.26
CA PHE A 422 27.34 -3.87 -5.71
C PHE A 422 28.61 -4.62 -6.16
N VAL A 423 29.74 -4.37 -5.50
CA VAL A 423 30.98 -5.13 -5.75
C VAL A 423 30.81 -6.61 -5.36
N VAL A 424 30.15 -6.88 -4.22
CA VAL A 424 29.83 -8.25 -3.80
C VAL A 424 28.95 -8.94 -4.84
N GLU A 425 27.86 -8.32 -5.26
CA GLU A 425 26.93 -8.90 -6.23
C GLU A 425 27.58 -9.09 -7.61
N TRP A 426 28.45 -8.17 -8.03
CA TRP A 426 29.28 -8.35 -9.21
C TRP A 426 30.18 -9.60 -9.10
N ALA A 427 30.91 -9.76 -8.00
CA ALA A 427 31.74 -10.93 -7.78
C ALA A 427 30.92 -12.24 -7.75
N ILE A 428 29.73 -12.21 -7.15
CA ILE A 428 28.80 -13.35 -7.13
C ILE A 428 28.33 -13.72 -8.53
N LEU A 429 28.03 -12.73 -9.40
CA LEU A 429 27.66 -12.99 -10.78
C LEU A 429 28.79 -13.68 -11.56
N LEU A 430 30.04 -13.19 -11.43
CA LEU A 430 31.22 -13.84 -12.02
C LEU A 430 31.40 -15.27 -11.50
N TRP A 431 31.19 -15.49 -10.21
CA TRP A 431 31.37 -16.80 -9.60
C TRP A 431 30.27 -17.80 -10.01
N LYS A 432 28.99 -17.43 -9.86
CA LYS A 432 27.85 -18.34 -9.97
C LYS A 432 27.29 -18.45 -11.38
N ILE A 433 27.37 -17.38 -12.17
CA ILE A 433 26.79 -17.34 -13.53
C ILE A 433 27.88 -17.57 -14.57
N GLN A 434 29.01 -16.87 -14.49
CA GLN A 434 30.13 -17.11 -15.41
C GLN A 434 30.93 -18.37 -15.04
N GLY A 435 30.91 -18.78 -13.77
CA GLY A 435 31.67 -19.92 -13.27
C GLY A 435 33.15 -19.62 -12.98
N SER A 436 33.55 -18.34 -13.01
CA SER A 436 34.94 -17.92 -12.84
C SER A 436 35.20 -17.51 -11.39
N ALA A 437 35.58 -18.48 -10.55
CA ALA A 437 36.00 -18.21 -9.17
C ALA A 437 37.24 -17.31 -9.11
N GLU A 438 38.13 -17.40 -10.11
CA GLU A 438 39.34 -16.59 -10.13
C GLU A 438 39.05 -15.11 -10.39
N GLU A 439 38.18 -14.79 -11.35
CA GLU A 439 37.78 -13.40 -11.59
C GLU A 439 36.99 -12.83 -10.41
N ALA A 440 36.08 -13.61 -9.82
CA ALA A 440 35.36 -13.20 -8.61
C ALA A 440 36.33 -12.88 -7.45
N ARG A 441 37.33 -13.73 -7.23
CA ARG A 441 38.39 -13.50 -6.23
C ARG A 441 39.17 -12.24 -6.53
N GLN A 442 39.54 -11.99 -7.79
CA GLN A 442 40.24 -10.76 -8.18
C GLN A 442 39.40 -9.51 -7.92
N VAL A 443 38.08 -9.56 -8.13
CA VAL A 443 37.18 -8.46 -7.77
C VAL A 443 37.24 -8.19 -6.27
N PHE A 444 37.12 -9.20 -5.42
CA PHE A 444 37.27 -9.01 -3.97
C PHE A 444 38.64 -8.46 -3.58
N GLN A 445 39.72 -9.04 -4.09
CA GLN A 445 41.09 -8.63 -3.74
C GLN A 445 41.40 -7.19 -4.13
N LYS A 446 40.97 -6.74 -5.31
CA LYS A 446 41.18 -5.36 -5.78
C LYS A 446 40.36 -4.34 -4.97
N ASN A 447 39.23 -4.77 -4.41
CA ASN A 447 38.28 -3.88 -3.77
C ASN A 447 38.38 -3.83 -2.23
N LYS A 448 38.99 -4.82 -1.58
CA LYS A 448 39.03 -4.93 -0.11
C LYS A 448 39.54 -3.69 0.64
N GLN A 449 40.48 -2.95 0.04
CA GLN A 449 41.06 -1.74 0.63
C GLN A 449 40.07 -0.56 0.72
N TRP A 450 39.04 -0.55 -0.14
CA TRP A 450 38.04 0.52 -0.20
C TRP A 450 36.90 0.29 0.79
N TYR A 451 36.72 -0.94 1.27
CA TYR A 451 35.59 -1.33 2.12
C TYR A 451 36.03 -1.91 3.48
N PRO A 452 36.96 -1.27 4.22
CA PRO A 452 37.44 -1.78 5.52
C PRO A 452 36.37 -1.78 6.62
N GLU A 453 35.24 -1.12 6.41
CA GLU A 453 34.15 -0.98 7.40
C GLU A 453 32.90 -1.77 6.99
N SER A 454 32.92 -2.41 5.81
CA SER A 454 31.73 -3.09 5.29
C SER A 454 31.65 -4.53 5.81
N ARG A 455 30.75 -4.75 6.76
CA ARG A 455 30.41 -6.10 7.24
C ARG A 455 29.99 -7.00 6.10
N HIS A 456 29.12 -6.49 5.24
CA HIS A 456 28.55 -7.27 4.13
C HIS A 456 29.65 -7.74 3.16
N PHE A 457 30.58 -6.85 2.79
CA PHE A 457 31.71 -7.20 1.92
C PHE A 457 32.56 -8.33 2.52
N TRP A 458 33.03 -8.17 3.76
CA TRP A 458 33.91 -9.15 4.41
C TRP A 458 33.22 -10.48 4.69
N ALA A 459 31.96 -10.45 5.15
CA ALA A 459 31.17 -11.66 5.35
C ALA A 459 30.99 -12.44 4.04
N LYS A 460 30.64 -11.74 2.95
CA LYS A 460 30.43 -12.37 1.64
C LYS A 460 31.73 -12.84 0.99
N TYR A 461 32.84 -12.16 1.22
CA TYR A 461 34.15 -12.63 0.77
C TYR A 461 34.55 -13.91 1.51
N MET A 462 34.35 -13.98 2.83
CA MET A 462 34.58 -15.18 3.63
C MET A 462 33.69 -16.35 3.17
N GLU A 463 32.39 -16.11 2.99
CA GLU A 463 31.44 -17.11 2.47
C GLU A 463 31.84 -17.61 1.06
N PHE A 464 32.28 -16.70 0.19
CA PHE A 464 32.77 -17.04 -1.14
C PHE A 464 33.96 -17.99 -1.10
N GLU A 465 35.01 -17.68 -0.33
CA GLU A 465 36.19 -18.55 -0.25
C GLU A 465 35.83 -19.88 0.40
N LEU A 466 35.01 -19.90 1.46
CA LEU A 466 34.60 -21.14 2.14
C LEU A 466 33.88 -22.12 1.21
N ALA A 467 33.06 -21.58 0.31
CA ALA A 467 32.26 -22.35 -0.63
C ALA A 467 33.05 -22.90 -1.83
N GLN A 468 34.34 -22.58 -1.97
CA GLN A 468 35.15 -23.12 -3.05
C GLN A 468 35.37 -24.63 -2.85
N PRO A 469 35.15 -25.45 -3.89
CA PRO A 469 35.39 -26.88 -3.79
C PRO A 469 36.88 -27.15 -3.57
N THR A 470 37.19 -28.11 -2.70
CA THR A 470 38.56 -28.53 -2.42
C THR A 470 38.73 -30.02 -2.60
N SER A 471 39.95 -30.41 -2.95
CA SER A 471 40.44 -31.79 -2.90
C SER A 471 41.57 -31.88 -1.87
N SER A 472 42.01 -33.09 -1.53
CA SER A 472 43.18 -33.29 -0.68
C SER A 472 44.46 -32.62 -1.21
N ALA A 473 44.55 -32.36 -2.52
CA ALA A 473 45.68 -31.65 -3.12
C ALA A 473 45.60 -30.12 -2.95
N THR A 474 44.40 -29.56 -2.86
CA THR A 474 44.16 -28.10 -2.85
C THR A 474 43.70 -27.56 -1.50
N GLU A 475 43.51 -28.44 -0.51
CA GLU A 475 43.07 -28.08 0.84
C GLU A 475 44.05 -27.13 1.54
N SER A 476 45.36 -27.33 1.36
CA SER A 476 46.37 -26.42 1.93
C SER A 476 46.29 -25.02 1.32
N GLU A 477 46.08 -24.90 0.01
CA GLU A 477 45.93 -23.59 -0.65
C GLU A 477 44.63 -22.90 -0.22
N HIS A 478 43.56 -23.68 -0.05
CA HIS A 478 42.27 -23.17 0.42
C HIS A 478 42.36 -22.61 1.83
N TYR A 479 43.03 -23.33 2.73
CA TYR A 479 43.33 -22.88 4.08
C TYR A 479 44.10 -21.56 4.09
N GLU A 480 45.17 -21.42 3.30
CA GLU A 480 45.95 -20.18 3.22
C GLU A 480 45.12 -19.01 2.67
N ARG A 481 44.24 -19.24 1.70
CA ARG A 481 43.33 -18.19 1.18
C ARG A 481 42.35 -17.72 2.25
N LEU A 482 41.71 -18.65 2.98
CA LEU A 482 40.78 -18.31 4.05
C LEU A 482 41.46 -17.56 5.19
N LYS A 483 42.65 -18.04 5.58
CA LYS A 483 43.48 -17.37 6.57
C LYS A 483 43.83 -15.95 6.14
N GLN A 484 44.22 -15.75 4.88
CA GLN A 484 44.50 -14.42 4.36
C GLN A 484 43.29 -13.49 4.43
N VAL A 485 42.10 -13.97 4.05
CA VAL A 485 40.86 -13.17 4.16
C VAL A 485 40.55 -12.83 5.62
N HIS A 486 40.72 -13.79 6.54
CA HIS A 486 40.52 -13.55 7.97
C HIS A 486 41.51 -12.51 8.53
N ASP A 487 42.80 -12.66 8.22
CA ASP A 487 43.87 -11.77 8.69
C ASP A 487 43.68 -10.34 8.18
N ASP A 488 43.21 -10.18 6.95
CA ASP A 488 42.87 -8.87 6.38
C ASP A 488 41.61 -8.28 7.04
N MET A 489 40.58 -9.10 7.27
CA MET A 489 39.33 -8.70 7.92
C MET A 489 39.56 -8.25 9.37
N ILE A 490 40.41 -8.94 10.13
CA ILE A 490 40.72 -8.56 11.51
C ILE A 490 41.45 -7.20 11.61
N LYS A 491 42.25 -6.85 10.60
CA LYS A 491 42.94 -5.55 10.50
C LYS A 491 42.04 -4.41 10.00
N SER A 492 40.82 -4.73 9.57
CA SER A 492 39.85 -3.76 9.07
C SER A 492 39.33 -2.83 10.18
N SER A 493 38.56 -1.79 9.82
CA SER A 493 38.06 -0.79 10.77
C SER A 493 36.69 -1.13 11.37
N MET A 494 36.18 -2.34 11.15
CA MET A 494 34.92 -2.82 11.75
C MET A 494 34.96 -2.93 13.28
N THR A 495 33.79 -2.95 13.90
CA THR A 495 33.62 -3.16 15.35
C THR A 495 34.11 -4.54 15.77
N LEU A 496 34.50 -4.67 17.04
CA LEU A 496 34.92 -5.95 17.63
C LEU A 496 33.82 -7.01 17.51
N ASP A 497 32.56 -6.63 17.71
CA ASP A 497 31.43 -7.56 17.64
C ASP A 497 31.21 -8.08 16.23
N THR A 498 31.33 -7.22 15.22
CA THR A 498 31.27 -7.63 13.81
C THR A 498 32.46 -8.51 13.42
N LYS A 499 33.68 -8.14 13.84
CA LYS A 499 34.88 -8.97 13.64
C LYS A 499 34.70 -10.37 14.24
N LYS A 500 34.24 -10.45 15.50
CA LYS A 500 33.90 -11.72 16.18
C LYS A 500 32.88 -12.53 15.38
N ALA A 501 31.79 -11.90 14.95
CA ALA A 501 30.73 -12.59 14.22
C ALA A 501 31.23 -13.25 12.93
N ILE A 502 32.08 -12.55 12.16
CA ILE A 502 32.68 -13.10 10.93
C ILE A 502 33.77 -14.13 11.27
N SER A 503 34.62 -13.85 12.26
CA SER A 503 35.68 -14.78 12.72
C SER A 503 35.11 -16.11 13.23
N ASN A 504 33.92 -16.13 13.82
CA ASN A 504 33.27 -17.38 14.23
C ASN A 504 33.12 -18.36 13.06
N VAL A 505 32.86 -17.88 11.85
CA VAL A 505 32.79 -18.73 10.66
C VAL A 505 34.15 -19.38 10.35
N TYR A 506 35.23 -18.60 10.48
CA TYR A 506 36.59 -19.11 10.31
C TYR A 506 37.02 -20.06 11.43
N LEU A 507 36.63 -19.77 12.68
CA LEU A 507 36.87 -20.65 13.83
C LEU A 507 36.18 -22.02 13.65
N THR A 508 34.94 -22.05 13.15
CA THR A 508 34.27 -23.31 12.78
C THR A 508 35.04 -24.04 11.68
N TYR A 509 35.49 -23.33 10.63
CA TYR A 509 36.32 -23.93 9.59
C TYR A 509 37.61 -24.56 10.14
N LEU A 510 38.30 -23.90 11.08
CA LEU A 510 39.50 -24.46 11.71
C LEU A 510 39.22 -25.77 12.47
N GLN A 511 38.05 -25.90 13.10
CA GLN A 511 37.63 -27.12 13.80
C GLN A 511 37.33 -28.27 12.85
N GLU A 512 36.69 -27.97 11.73
CA GLU A 512 36.18 -28.99 10.82
C GLU A 512 37.18 -29.42 9.75
N ARG A 513 38.00 -28.47 9.26
CA ARG A 513 38.81 -28.60 8.04
C ARG A 513 40.23 -28.02 8.19
N GLY A 514 40.62 -27.66 9.41
CA GLY A 514 41.93 -27.08 9.68
C GLY A 514 43.07 -28.09 9.62
N THR A 515 44.29 -27.58 9.46
CA THR A 515 45.52 -28.39 9.50
C THR A 515 45.83 -28.88 10.92
N LYS A 516 46.89 -29.68 11.09
CA LYS A 516 47.35 -30.16 12.41
C LYS A 516 47.56 -29.04 13.44
N GLU A 517 47.89 -27.83 12.97
CA GLU A 517 48.15 -26.67 13.83
C GLU A 517 46.92 -25.75 14.00
N ALA A 518 45.79 -26.06 13.36
CA ALA A 518 44.59 -25.23 13.37
C ALA A 518 44.04 -24.98 14.78
N MET A 519 44.15 -25.94 15.70
CA MET A 519 43.69 -25.72 17.08
C MET A 519 44.57 -24.74 17.87
N LYS A 520 45.86 -24.59 17.51
CA LYS A 520 46.71 -23.55 18.10
C LYS A 520 46.27 -22.17 17.61
N GLU A 521 45.98 -22.06 16.30
CA GLU A 521 45.46 -20.84 15.71
C GLU A 521 44.08 -20.48 16.25
N PHE A 522 43.19 -21.46 16.39
CA PHE A 522 41.86 -21.30 16.99
C PHE A 522 41.97 -20.67 18.39
N LEU A 523 42.79 -21.26 19.27
CA LEU A 523 42.94 -20.76 20.64
C LEU A 523 43.64 -19.40 20.70
N GLN A 524 44.50 -19.09 19.72
CA GLN A 524 45.10 -17.77 19.59
C GLN A 524 44.03 -16.72 19.23
N ILE A 525 43.24 -16.97 18.19
CA ILE A 525 42.18 -16.06 17.72
C ILE A 525 41.12 -15.88 18.82
N ASP A 526 40.69 -16.97 19.47
CA ASP A 526 39.72 -16.92 20.57
C ASP A 526 40.24 -16.04 21.73
N ARG A 527 41.50 -16.20 22.13
CA ARG A 527 42.13 -15.34 23.13
C ARG A 527 42.16 -13.87 22.70
N GLU A 528 42.50 -13.60 21.45
CA GLU A 528 42.66 -12.23 20.93
C GLU A 528 41.31 -11.52 20.72
N LEU A 529 40.24 -12.23 20.39
CA LEU A 529 38.92 -11.66 20.16
C LEU A 529 38.00 -11.71 21.38
N ASN A 530 37.93 -12.87 22.04
CA ASN A 530 37.01 -13.12 23.15
C ASN A 530 37.65 -12.92 24.52
N GLY A 531 38.98 -12.80 24.58
CA GLY A 531 39.72 -12.50 25.80
C GLY A 531 39.61 -11.04 26.28
N PRO A 532 40.10 -10.76 27.50
CA PRO A 532 40.11 -9.42 28.07
C PRO A 532 41.00 -8.44 27.29
N ILE A 533 40.75 -7.13 27.41
CA ILE A 533 41.48 -6.05 26.70
C ILE A 533 43.02 -6.17 26.86
N SER A 534 43.50 -6.71 27.97
CA SER A 534 44.93 -6.91 28.24
C SER A 534 45.63 -7.84 27.25
N VAL A 535 44.92 -8.80 26.66
CA VAL A 535 45.47 -9.78 25.70
C VAL A 535 45.09 -9.50 24.25
N GLN A 536 44.21 -8.51 24.00
CA GLN A 536 43.84 -8.12 22.64
C GLN A 536 45.03 -7.44 21.94
N PRO A 537 45.26 -7.67 20.65
CA PRO A 537 46.32 -7.01 19.91
C PRO A 537 45.96 -5.54 19.59
N PRO A 538 46.94 -4.66 19.30
CA PRO A 538 46.71 -3.22 19.14
C PRO A 538 45.67 -2.83 18.08
N HIS A 539 45.52 -3.60 17.00
CA HIS A 539 44.55 -3.37 15.93
C HIS A 539 43.11 -3.82 16.28
N ILE A 540 42.92 -4.45 17.45
CA ILE A 540 41.62 -4.87 17.98
C ILE A 540 41.21 -4.02 19.19
N LYS A 541 42.18 -3.46 19.93
CA LYS A 541 41.90 -2.60 21.09
C LYS A 541 41.13 -1.35 20.66
N SER A 542 39.91 -1.21 21.16
CA SER A 542 39.22 0.09 21.20
C SER A 542 39.88 0.95 22.28
N ASP A 543 40.41 2.12 21.94
CA ASP A 543 41.03 3.03 22.91
C ASP A 543 40.00 3.44 23.99
N PRO A 544 40.23 3.16 25.29
CA PRO A 544 39.29 3.52 26.35
C PRO A 544 39.18 5.03 26.61
N SER A 545 40.07 5.85 26.03
CA SER A 545 40.08 7.31 26.22
C SER A 545 39.04 8.07 25.37
N THR A 546 38.33 7.39 24.47
CA THR A 546 37.26 7.99 23.64
C THR A 546 35.88 7.95 24.32
N LYS A 547 35.81 8.11 25.64
CA LYS A 547 34.57 8.60 26.27
C LYS A 547 34.49 10.09 25.96
N ALA A 548 33.46 10.46 25.20
CA ALA A 548 32.95 11.81 24.96
C ALA A 548 33.68 12.91 25.75
N LEU A 549 34.57 13.64 25.08
CA LEU A 549 34.83 15.01 25.48
C LEU A 549 33.53 15.77 25.22
N GLU A 550 32.95 16.36 26.28
CA GLU A 550 31.68 17.12 26.29
C GLU A 550 31.61 18.30 25.30
N ASN A 551 32.63 18.51 24.46
CA ASN A 551 32.71 19.63 23.53
C ASN A 551 33.05 19.15 22.11
N GLY A 552 32.14 18.44 21.44
CA GLY A 552 31.91 18.47 19.99
C GLY A 552 33.08 18.35 18.98
N SER A 553 34.31 18.06 19.38
CA SER A 553 35.46 18.00 18.47
C SER A 553 35.75 16.56 18.08
N VAL A 554 35.48 16.24 16.81
CA VAL A 554 35.80 14.95 16.17
C VAL A 554 37.31 14.76 16.12
N VAL A 555 37.82 13.62 16.59
CA VAL A 555 39.23 13.23 16.48
C VAL A 555 39.53 12.81 15.03
N PRO A 556 40.54 13.40 14.35
CA PRO A 556 40.90 12.99 12.99
C PRO A 556 41.40 11.53 12.97
N GLY A 557 40.75 10.66 12.20
CA GLY A 557 41.19 9.28 11.96
C GLY A 557 40.37 8.17 12.62
N LEU A 558 39.36 8.50 13.45
CA LEU A 558 38.33 7.55 13.84
C LEU A 558 37.10 7.71 12.94
N VAL A 559 36.66 6.60 12.34
CA VAL A 559 35.38 6.51 11.64
C VAL A 559 34.28 6.84 12.65
N ASP A 560 33.39 7.77 12.31
CA ASP A 560 32.33 8.15 13.22
C ASP A 560 31.30 7.01 13.40
N ALA A 561 30.58 7.03 14.52
CA ALA A 561 29.65 5.96 14.88
C ALA A 561 28.43 5.83 13.94
N ALA A 562 28.09 6.86 13.14
CA ALA A 562 27.03 6.76 12.15
C ALA A 562 27.52 6.04 10.89
N SER A 563 28.73 6.35 10.44
CA SER A 563 29.41 5.67 9.32
C SER A 563 29.63 4.19 9.62
N LEU A 564 30.12 3.84 10.81
CA LEU A 564 30.24 2.43 11.24
C LEU A 564 28.90 1.70 11.25
N ARG A 565 27.83 2.34 11.76
CA ARG A 565 26.49 1.75 11.74
C ARG A 565 26.00 1.46 10.33
N LYS A 566 26.27 2.35 9.37
CA LYS A 566 25.93 2.14 7.94
C LYS A 566 26.75 1.02 7.31
N GLY A 567 28.05 0.95 7.57
CA GLY A 567 28.92 -0.11 7.05
C GLY A 567 28.60 -1.51 7.57
N GLU A 568 28.02 -1.60 8.77
CA GLU A 568 27.67 -2.86 9.40
C GLU A 568 26.19 -3.28 9.23
N VAL A 569 25.42 -2.57 8.39
CA VAL A 569 24.03 -2.91 8.06
C VAL A 569 23.92 -4.30 7.42
N HIS A 570 22.88 -5.02 7.79
CA HIS A 570 22.44 -6.23 7.09
C HIS A 570 21.48 -5.85 5.97
N TYR A 571 21.93 -5.97 4.73
CA TYR A 571 21.04 -5.88 3.59
C TYR A 571 20.08 -7.07 3.60
N SER A 572 18.78 -6.76 3.47
CA SER A 572 17.73 -7.76 3.32
C SER A 572 16.77 -7.26 2.25
N THR A 573 16.21 -8.20 1.50
CA THR A 573 15.21 -7.90 0.47
C THR A 573 13.82 -7.81 1.10
N TYR A 574 12.90 -7.11 0.44
CA TYR A 574 11.49 -7.05 0.81
C TYR A 574 10.91 -8.46 1.07
N PHE A 575 11.24 -9.43 0.21
CA PHE A 575 10.77 -10.81 0.36
C PHE A 575 11.33 -11.55 1.59
N GLN A 576 12.54 -11.22 2.02
CA GLN A 576 13.15 -11.77 3.25
C GLN A 576 12.61 -11.10 4.51
N GLN A 577 12.19 -9.83 4.39
CA GLN A 577 11.59 -9.07 5.48
C GLN A 577 10.11 -9.36 5.67
N ARG A 578 9.43 -9.91 4.66
CA ARG A 578 8.03 -10.36 4.74
C ARG A 578 7.91 -11.47 5.79
N ARG A 579 7.59 -11.07 7.02
CA ARG A 579 7.25 -11.98 8.11
C ARG A 579 5.74 -12.08 8.19
N ASP A 580 5.23 -13.30 8.24
CA ASP A 580 3.86 -13.50 8.67
C ASP A 580 3.72 -12.95 10.09
N LEU A 581 2.83 -11.98 10.26
CA LEU A 581 2.58 -11.41 11.56
C LEU A 581 1.99 -12.49 12.47
N PRO A 582 2.43 -12.59 13.74
CA PRO A 582 1.87 -13.55 14.68
C PRO A 582 0.35 -13.36 14.77
N VAL A 583 -0.41 -14.45 14.75
CA VAL A 583 -1.89 -14.44 14.82
C VAL A 583 -2.43 -13.64 16.02
N ASN A 584 -1.62 -13.53 17.08
CA ASN A 584 -1.96 -12.82 18.32
C ASN A 584 -1.12 -11.55 18.53
N ALA A 585 -0.61 -10.92 17.47
CA ALA A 585 0.10 -9.65 17.58
C ALA A 585 -0.81 -8.59 18.23
N GLN A 586 -0.27 -7.85 19.19
CA GLN A 586 -0.96 -6.79 19.92
C GLN A 586 -0.31 -5.43 19.62
N GLY A 587 -1.09 -4.36 19.74
CA GLY A 587 -0.61 -3.00 19.50
C GLY A 587 -0.77 -2.55 18.05
N LEU A 588 -0.09 -1.46 17.72
CA LEU A 588 -0.12 -0.85 16.39
C LEU A 588 0.68 -1.69 15.39
N ALA A 589 0.10 -1.90 14.23
CA ALA A 589 0.73 -2.56 13.11
C ALA A 589 1.44 -1.51 12.26
N SER A 590 2.77 -1.62 12.21
CA SER A 590 3.55 -0.65 11.47
C SER A 590 3.35 -0.74 9.96
N PHE A 591 3.51 0.40 9.29
CA PHE A 591 3.48 0.50 7.83
C PHE A 591 4.68 -0.15 7.12
N HIS A 592 5.66 -0.68 7.85
CA HIS A 592 6.95 -1.19 7.32
C HIS A 592 6.85 -1.99 6.01
#